data_AF-A0A377JZS3-F1
#
_entry.id   AF-A0A377JZS3-F1
#
_cell.length_a   1.000
_cell.length_b   1.000
_cell.length_c   1.000
_cell.angle_alpha   90.00
_cell.angle_beta   90.00
_cell.angle_gamma   90.00
#
_symmetry.space_group_name_H-M   'P 1'
#
loop_
_entity.id
_entity.type
_entity.pdbx_description
1 polymer ?
#
loop_
_entity_poly.entity_id
_entity_poly.type
_entity_poly.pdbx_seq_one_letter_code
_entity_poly.pdbx_strand_id
1 'polypeptide(L)'
;MIKSYVAAGFKKIHLDCSMSCQDDPIPLTDDIVAERAARLAKVAEETCREHFGEADLEYVIGTEVPVPGGAHETLSELAVTTPDAARATLEAHRHAFEKQGLNAIWPRIIALVVQPGVEFDHTNVIDYQPAKAAALSQMVENYETLIFEAHSTDYQTPQSLRQLVIDHFAILKVGPALTFALREALFSLAAIEEELVPAKACSGLRQVLENVMLDRPEYWQSHYHGDGNARRLARGYSYSDRVRYYWPDSQIDDAFAHLVRNLADSPIPLPLISQYLPLQYVKVRSGELQPTPRELIINHIQDILAQYHTACEGQ
;
A
#
# COMPACT_ATOMS: atom_id res chain seq x y z
N MET A 1 -16.68 11.41 8.86
CA MET A 1 -15.87 10.33 8.25
C MET A 1 -16.26 8.95 8.79
N ILE A 2 -15.94 8.59 10.03
CA ILE A 2 -16.14 7.20 10.52
C ILE A 2 -17.57 6.69 10.39
N LYS A 3 -18.58 7.53 10.68
CA LYS A 3 -20.00 7.19 10.44
C LYS A 3 -20.27 6.76 8.99
N SER A 4 -19.68 7.48 8.02
CA SER A 4 -19.88 7.21 6.60
C SER A 4 -19.25 5.88 6.17
N TYR A 5 -18.06 5.55 6.68
CA TYR A 5 -17.42 4.25 6.42
C TYR A 5 -18.25 3.11 6.99
N VAL A 6 -18.67 3.22 8.26
CA VAL A 6 -19.48 2.19 8.90
C VAL A 6 -20.83 2.04 8.21
N ALA A 7 -21.55 3.13 7.95
CA ALA A 7 -22.84 3.11 7.25
C ALA A 7 -22.75 2.54 5.82
N ALA A 8 -21.58 2.65 5.17
CA ALA A 8 -21.31 2.05 3.87
C ALA A 8 -20.95 0.56 3.94
N GLY A 9 -20.86 -0.03 5.14
CA GLY A 9 -20.61 -1.46 5.35
C GLY A 9 -19.15 -1.86 5.55
N PHE A 10 -18.22 -0.91 5.77
CA PHE A 10 -16.85 -1.25 6.12
C PHE A 10 -16.80 -1.89 7.51
N LYS A 11 -16.20 -3.08 7.62
CA LYS A 11 -16.14 -3.87 8.86
C LYS A 11 -14.79 -3.84 9.58
N LYS A 12 -13.69 -3.69 8.84
CA LYS A 12 -12.35 -3.50 9.39
C LYS A 12 -12.04 -2.00 9.47
N ILE A 13 -11.84 -1.48 10.68
CA ILE A 13 -11.65 -0.06 10.95
C ILE A 13 -10.30 0.16 11.66
N HIS A 14 -9.36 0.83 11.00
CA HIS A 14 -8.13 1.29 11.65
C HIS A 14 -8.37 2.66 12.28
N LEU A 15 -8.19 2.74 13.60
CA LEU A 15 -8.34 3.95 14.41
C LEU A 15 -6.97 4.56 14.68
N ASP A 16 -6.55 5.47 13.82
CA ASP A 16 -5.34 6.26 14.01
C ASP A 16 -5.68 7.73 14.28
N CYS A 17 -5.28 8.21 15.45
CA CYS A 17 -5.42 9.60 15.89
C CYS A 17 -4.07 10.16 16.39
N SER A 18 -2.96 9.62 15.89
CA SER A 18 -1.60 9.91 16.35
C SER A 18 -1.06 11.28 15.92
N MET A 19 -1.62 11.83 14.83
CA MET A 19 -1.16 13.11 14.27
C MET A 19 -1.69 14.32 15.07
N SER A 20 -0.79 15.23 15.42
CA SER A 20 -1.10 16.51 16.07
C SER A 20 -1.91 17.42 15.15
N CYS A 21 -3.01 17.97 15.65
CA CYS A 21 -3.74 19.07 15.01
C CYS A 21 -3.06 20.42 15.30
N GLN A 22 -3.59 21.52 14.73
CA GLN A 22 -2.99 22.86 14.78
C GLN A 22 -2.63 23.36 16.19
N ASP A 23 -3.40 22.98 17.22
CA ASP A 23 -3.21 23.43 18.61
C ASP A 23 -2.71 22.33 19.56
N ASP A 24 -2.31 21.18 19.01
CA ASP A 24 -1.84 20.05 19.79
C ASP A 24 -0.34 20.13 20.13
N PRO A 25 0.10 19.48 21.23
CA PRO A 25 1.51 19.20 21.42
C PRO A 25 2.05 18.32 20.28
N ILE A 26 3.34 18.48 19.96
CA ILE A 26 4.03 17.70 18.93
C ILE A 26 5.23 16.99 19.58
N PRO A 27 5.25 15.64 19.63
CA PRO A 27 4.18 14.71 19.27
C PRO A 27 3.05 14.66 20.31
N LEU A 28 1.93 14.01 19.98
CA LEU A 28 0.89 13.63 20.94
C LEU A 28 1.41 12.55 21.90
N THR A 29 0.86 12.51 23.12
CA THR A 29 1.06 11.40 24.05
C THR A 29 0.10 10.24 23.76
N ASP A 30 0.49 9.01 24.06
CA ASP A 30 -0.34 7.81 23.88
C ASP A 30 -1.75 7.95 24.48
N ASP A 31 -1.89 8.58 25.65
CA ASP A 31 -3.18 8.83 26.29
C ASP A 31 -4.13 9.68 25.41
N ILE A 32 -3.61 10.74 24.78
CA ILE A 32 -4.41 11.62 23.90
C ILE A 32 -4.82 10.86 22.65
N VAL A 33 -3.89 10.10 22.06
CA VAL A 33 -4.14 9.27 20.88
C VAL A 33 -5.23 8.24 21.17
N ALA A 34 -5.09 7.51 22.27
CA ALA A 34 -6.03 6.50 22.72
C ALA A 34 -7.42 7.08 23.05
N GLU A 35 -7.49 8.24 23.71
CA GLU A 35 -8.77 8.90 24.02
C GLU A 35 -9.51 9.34 22.75
N ARG A 36 -8.78 9.82 21.74
CA ARG A 36 -9.37 10.15 20.43
C ARG A 36 -9.84 8.91 19.68
N ALA A 37 -9.05 7.84 19.67
CA ALA A 37 -9.43 6.56 19.07
C ALA A 37 -10.69 5.98 19.75
N ALA A 38 -10.78 6.02 21.08
CA ALA A 38 -11.95 5.57 21.83
C ALA A 38 -13.23 6.34 21.52
N ARG A 39 -13.13 7.66 21.31
CA ARG A 39 -14.27 8.48 20.86
C ARG A 39 -14.74 8.06 19.47
N LEU A 40 -13.82 7.78 18.55
CA LEU A 40 -14.16 7.30 17.21
C LEU A 40 -14.78 5.90 17.25
N ALA A 41 -14.22 4.97 18.04
CA ALA A 41 -14.77 3.63 18.24
C ALA A 41 -16.23 3.69 18.74
N LYS A 42 -16.53 4.56 19.72
CA LYS A 42 -17.89 4.76 20.21
C LYS A 42 -18.87 5.13 19.10
N VAL A 43 -18.48 6.11 18.28
CA VAL A 43 -19.28 6.57 17.14
C VAL A 43 -19.46 5.45 16.10
N ALA A 44 -18.42 4.65 15.86
CA ALA A 44 -18.47 3.51 14.96
C ALA A 44 -19.46 2.44 15.45
N GLU A 45 -19.37 2.06 16.72
CA GLU A 45 -20.25 1.08 17.36
C GLU A 45 -21.73 1.52 17.35
N GLU A 46 -22.01 2.78 17.70
CA GLU A 46 -23.35 3.35 17.65
C GLU A 46 -23.91 3.30 16.22
N THR A 47 -23.11 3.75 15.24
CA THR A 47 -23.51 3.75 13.82
C THR A 47 -23.76 2.33 13.30
N CYS A 48 -22.93 1.35 13.68
CA CYS A 48 -23.07 -0.02 13.23
C CYS A 48 -24.39 -0.63 13.72
N ARG A 49 -24.72 -0.43 15.00
CA ARG A 49 -25.99 -0.91 15.57
C ARG A 49 -27.20 -0.22 14.95
N GLU A 50 -27.11 1.09 14.73
CA GLU A 50 -28.20 1.86 14.10
C GLU A 50 -28.49 1.37 12.67
N HIS A 51 -27.46 1.03 11.89
CA HIS A 51 -27.62 0.64 10.48
C HIS A 51 -27.83 -0.86 10.25
N PHE A 52 -27.24 -1.72 11.07
CA PHE A 52 -27.20 -3.18 10.84
C PHE A 52 -27.82 -4.00 11.97
N GLY A 53 -28.21 -3.37 13.09
CA GLY A 53 -28.83 -4.05 14.23
C GLY A 53 -27.85 -4.78 15.16
N GLU A 54 -26.57 -4.87 14.79
CA GLU A 54 -25.50 -5.48 15.59
C GLU A 54 -24.19 -4.69 15.50
N ALA A 55 -23.24 -5.02 16.37
CA ALA A 55 -21.90 -4.43 16.37
C ALA A 55 -20.85 -5.53 16.19
N ASP A 56 -20.44 -5.73 14.95
CA ASP A 56 -19.53 -6.77 14.45
C ASP A 56 -18.24 -6.18 13.84
N LEU A 57 -17.96 -4.90 14.11
CA LEU A 57 -16.75 -4.22 13.63
C LEU A 57 -15.49 -4.81 14.26
N GLU A 58 -14.46 -4.99 13.44
CA GLU A 58 -13.11 -5.35 13.85
C GLU A 58 -12.20 -4.12 13.74
N TYR A 59 -11.32 -3.95 14.73
CA TYR A 59 -10.53 -2.74 14.87
C TYR A 59 -9.04 -3.04 14.79
N VAL A 60 -8.34 -2.10 14.18
CA VAL A 60 -6.89 -1.98 14.25
C VAL A 60 -6.57 -0.66 14.96
N ILE A 61 -5.55 -0.65 15.81
CA ILE A 61 -5.08 0.54 16.53
C ILE A 61 -3.59 0.75 16.34
N GLY A 62 -3.08 1.86 16.84
CA GLY A 62 -1.67 2.22 16.72
C GLY A 62 -1.33 2.85 15.37
N THR A 63 -0.07 3.20 15.23
CA THR A 63 0.52 3.77 14.03
C THR A 63 1.96 3.30 13.92
N GLU A 64 2.43 3.21 12.70
CA GLU A 64 3.82 3.20 12.34
C GLU A 64 4.41 4.60 12.59
N VAL A 65 5.60 4.65 13.18
CA VAL A 65 6.40 5.87 13.32
C VAL A 65 7.81 5.54 12.83
N PRO A 66 8.35 6.25 11.82
CA PRO A 66 7.74 7.39 11.10
C PRO A 66 6.56 6.97 10.18
N VAL A 67 5.80 7.97 9.71
CA VAL A 67 4.68 7.81 8.75
C VAL A 67 5.19 7.10 7.49
N PRO A 68 4.46 6.11 6.93
CA PRO A 68 4.96 5.24 5.89
C PRO A 68 4.90 5.90 4.51
N GLY A 69 5.72 5.38 3.60
CA GLY A 69 5.61 5.70 2.17
C GLY A 69 6.26 7.02 1.75
N GLY A 70 7.26 7.48 2.52
CA GLY A 70 8.06 8.63 2.13
C GLY A 70 9.03 9.06 3.22
N ALA A 71 10.08 8.26 3.44
CA ALA A 71 11.26 8.82 4.08
C ALA A 71 11.74 10.01 3.25
N HIS A 72 11.68 11.20 3.83
CA HIS A 72 12.15 12.44 3.22
C HIS A 72 13.68 12.48 3.10
N GLU A 73 14.36 11.53 3.73
CA GLU A 73 15.82 11.39 3.76
C GLU A 73 16.22 9.96 3.37
N THR A 74 17.44 9.80 2.85
CA THR A 74 18.03 8.51 2.49
C THR A 74 17.84 7.50 3.62
N LEU A 75 17.15 6.40 3.33
CA LEU A 75 16.85 5.32 4.26
C LEU A 75 18.13 4.60 4.72
N SER A 76 18.80 5.11 5.76
CA SER A 76 20.00 4.45 6.31
C SER A 76 19.65 3.41 7.37
N GLU A 77 18.75 3.73 8.31
CA GLU A 77 18.31 2.81 9.37
C GLU A 77 16.86 3.09 9.77
N LEU A 78 16.06 2.02 9.90
CA LEU A 78 14.68 2.08 10.37
C LEU A 78 14.57 1.39 11.72
N ALA A 79 14.02 2.09 12.71
CA ALA A 79 13.89 1.56 14.06
C ALA A 79 12.68 0.61 14.12
N VAL A 80 12.90 -0.63 14.55
CA VAL A 80 11.81 -1.57 14.83
C VAL A 80 11.08 -1.13 16.10
N THR A 81 9.75 -1.18 16.10
CA THR A 81 8.95 -0.87 17.30
C THR A 81 9.37 -1.76 18.47
N THR A 82 9.62 -1.15 19.63
CA THR A 82 10.00 -1.91 20.82
C THR A 82 8.78 -2.60 21.45
N PRO A 83 8.96 -3.77 22.10
CA PRO A 83 7.90 -4.43 22.84
C PRO A 83 7.24 -3.53 23.91
N ASP A 84 8.03 -2.68 24.56
CA ASP A 84 7.53 -1.75 25.58
C ASP A 84 6.62 -0.68 25.00
N ALA A 85 6.99 -0.08 23.85
CA ALA A 85 6.15 0.92 23.18
C ALA A 85 4.83 0.32 22.69
N ALA A 86 4.88 -0.89 22.13
CA ALA A 86 3.69 -1.60 21.70
C ALA A 86 2.77 -1.97 22.89
N ARG A 87 3.33 -2.41 24.03
CA ARG A 87 2.55 -2.61 25.27
C ARG A 87 1.92 -1.32 25.79
N ALA A 88 2.68 -0.24 25.84
CA ALA A 88 2.17 1.06 26.29
C ALA A 88 0.99 1.54 25.44
N THR A 89 1.08 1.37 24.11
CA THR A 89 -0.01 1.70 23.19
C THR A 89 -1.26 0.87 23.48
N LEU A 90 -1.11 -0.45 23.67
CA LEU A 90 -2.22 -1.35 24.01
C LEU A 90 -2.87 -0.96 25.34
N GLU A 91 -2.07 -0.71 26.37
CA GLU A 91 -2.56 -0.32 27.70
C GLU A 91 -3.32 1.01 27.66
N ALA A 92 -2.79 2.02 26.97
CA ALA A 92 -3.44 3.32 26.81
C ALA A 92 -4.81 3.17 26.12
N HIS A 93 -4.87 2.40 25.02
CA HIS A 93 -6.13 2.15 24.30
C HIS A 93 -7.14 1.38 25.15
N ARG A 94 -6.69 0.36 25.89
CA ARG A 94 -7.55 -0.41 26.79
C ARG A 94 -8.19 0.50 27.85
N HIS A 95 -7.40 1.35 28.52
CA HIS A 95 -7.91 2.29 29.51
C HIS A 95 -8.86 3.34 28.87
N ALA A 96 -8.54 3.84 27.68
CA ALA A 96 -9.39 4.80 27.00
C ALA A 96 -10.75 4.20 26.58
N PHE A 97 -10.77 2.95 26.10
CA PHE A 97 -12.01 2.24 25.79
C PHE A 97 -12.83 1.96 27.06
N GLU A 98 -12.19 1.56 28.16
CA GLU A 98 -12.86 1.37 29.45
C GLU A 98 -13.55 2.66 29.93
N LYS A 99 -12.86 3.80 29.87
CA LYS A 99 -13.42 5.13 30.20
C LYS A 99 -14.66 5.48 29.36
N GLN A 100 -14.75 4.98 28.13
CA GLN A 100 -15.90 5.19 27.23
C GLN A 100 -17.00 4.12 27.38
N GLY A 101 -16.82 3.12 28.26
CA GLY A 101 -17.75 2.00 28.43
C GLY A 101 -17.68 0.97 27.30
N LEU A 102 -16.56 0.90 26.58
CA LEU A 102 -16.37 0.06 25.39
C LEU A 102 -15.62 -1.25 25.65
N ASN A 103 -15.63 -1.78 26.88
CA ASN A 103 -14.88 -2.99 27.25
C ASN A 103 -15.15 -4.19 26.31
N ALA A 104 -16.38 -4.32 25.82
CA ALA A 104 -16.79 -5.39 24.92
C ALA A 104 -16.14 -5.36 23.52
N ILE A 105 -15.46 -4.26 23.14
CA ILE A 105 -14.76 -4.19 21.86
C ILE A 105 -13.36 -4.80 21.93
N TRP A 106 -12.79 -5.02 23.14
CA TRP A 106 -11.40 -5.47 23.28
C TRP A 106 -11.09 -6.77 22.52
N PRO A 107 -11.95 -7.82 22.55
CA PRO A 107 -11.73 -9.02 21.74
C PRO A 107 -11.82 -8.80 20.23
N ARG A 108 -12.34 -7.64 19.78
CA ARG A 108 -12.43 -7.21 18.38
C ARG A 108 -11.32 -6.22 18.00
N ILE A 109 -10.39 -5.91 18.90
CA ILE A 109 -9.13 -5.24 18.54
C ILE A 109 -8.19 -6.31 18.01
N ILE A 110 -8.26 -6.58 16.71
CA ILE A 110 -7.61 -7.72 16.06
C ILE A 110 -6.14 -7.45 15.73
N ALA A 111 -5.74 -6.18 15.59
CA ALA A 111 -4.35 -5.86 15.27
C ALA A 111 -3.82 -4.56 15.86
N LEU A 112 -2.51 -4.53 16.07
CA LEU A 112 -1.73 -3.33 16.36
C LEU A 112 -0.83 -3.01 15.16
N VAL A 113 -0.85 -1.76 14.70
CA VAL A 113 0.13 -1.30 13.72
C VAL A 113 1.46 -1.02 14.41
N VAL A 114 2.54 -1.57 13.86
CA VAL A 114 3.90 -1.45 14.35
C VAL A 114 4.87 -1.38 13.16
N GLN A 115 6.11 -0.96 13.40
CA GLN A 115 7.18 -0.93 12.41
C GLN A 115 8.07 -2.18 12.56
N PRO A 116 7.99 -3.19 11.67
CA PRO A 116 8.82 -4.40 11.73
C PRO A 116 10.25 -4.22 11.19
N GLY A 117 10.60 -3.04 10.69
CA GLY A 117 11.86 -2.80 9.99
C GLY A 117 11.74 -2.99 8.48
N VAL A 118 10.59 -2.64 7.89
CA VAL A 118 10.37 -2.62 6.43
C VAL A 118 9.97 -1.23 5.96
N GLU A 119 10.56 -0.78 4.86
CA GLU A 119 10.24 0.50 4.20
C GLU A 119 10.80 0.49 2.78
N PHE A 120 10.45 1.48 1.98
CA PHE A 120 11.06 1.78 0.70
C PHE A 120 11.07 3.31 0.46
N ASP A 121 12.02 3.79 -0.33
CA ASP A 121 12.10 5.19 -0.75
C ASP A 121 11.92 5.34 -2.27
N HIS A 122 12.75 6.13 -2.95
CA HIS A 122 12.69 6.27 -4.39
C HIS A 122 13.40 5.14 -5.13
N THR A 123 14.49 4.62 -4.57
CA THR A 123 15.43 3.71 -5.25
C THR A 123 15.90 2.57 -4.38
N ASN A 124 15.53 2.56 -3.10
CA ASN A 124 15.97 1.56 -2.13
C ASN A 124 14.77 0.92 -1.41
N VAL A 125 14.97 -0.33 -1.01
CA VAL A 125 14.05 -1.11 -0.16
C VAL A 125 14.82 -1.50 1.10
N ILE A 126 14.25 -1.27 2.27
CA ILE A 126 14.74 -1.85 3.53
C ILE A 126 14.07 -3.20 3.68
N ASP A 127 14.83 -4.26 3.46
CA ASP A 127 14.36 -5.63 3.63
C ASP A 127 14.11 -5.97 5.10
N TYR A 128 13.06 -6.75 5.33
CA TYR A 128 12.75 -7.31 6.64
C TYR A 128 13.91 -8.12 7.21
N GLN A 129 14.25 -7.86 8.47
CA GLN A 129 15.31 -8.57 9.21
C GLN A 129 14.71 -9.26 10.45
N PRO A 130 14.39 -10.56 10.37
CA PRO A 130 13.66 -11.27 11.42
C PRO A 130 14.30 -11.17 12.81
N ALA A 131 15.63 -11.22 12.86
CA ALA A 131 16.39 -11.10 14.10
C ALA A 131 16.15 -9.77 14.84
N LYS A 132 15.84 -8.67 14.12
CA LYS A 132 15.55 -7.37 14.74
C LYS A 132 14.13 -7.29 15.32
N ALA A 133 13.19 -8.03 14.75
CA ALA A 133 11.78 -8.03 15.18
C ALA A 133 11.42 -9.20 16.12
N ALA A 134 12.35 -10.12 16.40
CA ALA A 134 12.10 -11.31 17.22
C ALA A 134 11.48 -11.01 18.59
N ALA A 135 11.95 -9.97 19.29
CA ALA A 135 11.41 -9.58 20.60
C ALA A 135 9.97 -9.02 20.50
N LEU A 136 9.64 -8.33 19.39
CA LEU A 136 8.31 -7.81 19.14
C LEU A 136 7.33 -8.93 18.77
N SER A 137 7.76 -9.85 17.90
CA SER A 137 7.04 -11.07 17.56
C SER A 137 6.72 -11.91 18.81
N GLN A 138 7.69 -12.19 19.67
CA GLN A 138 7.47 -12.92 20.94
C GLN A 138 6.51 -12.19 21.90
N MET A 139 6.44 -10.86 21.84
CA MET A 139 5.57 -10.09 22.72
C MET A 139 4.09 -10.38 22.42
N VAL A 140 3.73 -10.46 21.13
CA VAL A 140 2.32 -10.59 20.71
C VAL A 140 1.73 -11.95 21.05
N GLU A 141 2.56 -12.99 21.21
CA GLU A 141 2.13 -14.33 21.62
C GLU A 141 1.46 -14.36 23.01
N ASN A 142 1.63 -13.31 23.82
CA ASN A 142 0.94 -13.16 25.11
C ASN A 142 -0.51 -12.67 24.96
N TYR A 143 -0.97 -12.38 23.73
CA TYR A 143 -2.30 -11.86 23.43
C TYR A 143 -3.04 -12.85 22.53
N GLU A 144 -4.16 -13.39 23.01
CA GLU A 144 -4.89 -14.49 22.36
C GLU A 144 -5.42 -14.15 20.94
N THR A 145 -5.80 -12.88 20.72
CA THR A 145 -6.52 -12.45 19.51
C THR A 145 -5.79 -11.36 18.71
N LEU A 146 -4.62 -10.93 19.19
CA LEU A 146 -3.90 -9.81 18.60
C LEU A 146 -2.82 -10.31 17.64
N ILE A 147 -2.80 -9.74 16.44
CA ILE A 147 -1.71 -9.86 15.47
C ILE A 147 -1.14 -8.47 15.16
N PHE A 148 -0.07 -8.40 14.37
CA PHE A 148 0.42 -7.14 13.83
C PHE A 148 -0.11 -6.87 12.43
N GLU A 149 -0.40 -5.59 12.20
CA GLU A 149 -0.60 -5.04 10.86
C GLU A 149 0.66 -4.27 10.46
N ALA A 150 1.28 -4.66 9.34
CA ALA A 150 2.47 -4.01 8.81
C ALA A 150 2.12 -3.17 7.59
N HIS A 151 2.57 -1.91 7.60
CA HIS A 151 2.47 -0.98 6.47
C HIS A 151 3.77 -0.98 5.66
N SER A 152 3.77 -0.35 4.48
CA SER A 152 4.94 -0.27 3.58
C SER A 152 5.58 -1.61 3.26
N THR A 153 4.81 -2.70 3.21
CA THR A 153 5.37 -4.03 2.93
C THR A 153 5.70 -4.24 1.45
N ASP A 154 5.42 -3.24 0.61
CA ASP A 154 5.71 -3.22 -0.82
C ASP A 154 7.17 -3.57 -1.11
N TYR A 155 7.39 -4.24 -2.25
CA TYR A 155 8.71 -4.60 -2.81
C TYR A 155 9.56 -5.58 -1.98
N GLN A 156 9.08 -6.04 -0.83
CA GLN A 156 9.74 -7.10 -0.06
C GLN A 156 9.83 -8.40 -0.87
N THR A 157 10.89 -9.16 -0.64
CA THR A 157 11.02 -10.48 -1.27
C THR A 157 9.89 -11.43 -0.82
N PRO A 158 9.50 -12.43 -1.64
CA PRO A 158 8.51 -13.43 -1.22
C PRO A 158 8.87 -14.14 0.09
N GLN A 159 10.17 -14.37 0.33
CA GLN A 159 10.67 -14.97 1.57
C GLN A 159 10.47 -14.01 2.76
N SER A 160 10.76 -12.72 2.60
CA SER A 160 10.52 -11.70 3.62
C SER A 160 9.03 -11.57 3.94
N LEU A 161 8.15 -11.55 2.93
CA LEU A 161 6.69 -11.54 3.13
C LEU A 161 6.23 -12.76 3.92
N ARG A 162 6.72 -13.96 3.58
CA ARG A 162 6.40 -15.17 4.34
C ARG A 162 6.90 -15.09 5.78
N GLN A 163 8.12 -14.59 5.98
CA GLN A 163 8.71 -14.48 7.31
C GLN A 163 7.98 -13.46 8.18
N LEU A 164 7.49 -12.35 7.59
CA LEU A 164 6.59 -11.40 8.27
C LEU A 164 5.34 -12.10 8.83
N VAL A 165 4.67 -12.93 8.01
CA VAL A 165 3.48 -13.69 8.47
C VAL A 165 3.82 -14.66 9.60
N ILE A 166 4.94 -15.38 9.49
CA ILE A 166 5.42 -16.30 10.54
C ILE A 166 5.69 -15.55 11.85
N ASP A 167 6.22 -14.33 11.76
CA ASP A 167 6.54 -13.48 12.90
C ASP A 167 5.35 -12.62 13.37
N HIS A 168 4.12 -13.08 13.08
CA HIS A 168 2.84 -12.50 13.49
C HIS A 168 2.46 -11.15 12.86
N PHE A 169 3.21 -10.66 11.86
CA PHE A 169 2.77 -9.58 10.97
C PHE A 169 1.82 -10.12 9.91
N ALA A 170 0.63 -10.54 10.35
CA ALA A 170 -0.29 -11.32 9.55
C ALA A 170 -1.26 -10.47 8.70
N ILE A 171 -1.34 -9.15 8.91
CA ILE A 171 -1.98 -8.23 7.96
C ILE A 171 -0.89 -7.41 7.26
N LEU A 172 -0.64 -7.72 5.99
CA LEU A 172 0.35 -7.05 5.16
C LEU A 172 -0.35 -6.04 4.23
N LYS A 173 -0.10 -4.74 4.42
CA LYS A 173 -0.61 -3.72 3.50
C LYS A 173 0.34 -3.52 2.32
N VAL A 174 -0.25 -3.57 1.13
CA VAL A 174 0.40 -3.30 -0.16
C VAL A 174 -0.42 -2.26 -0.93
N GLY A 175 0.27 -1.36 -1.63
CA GLY A 175 -0.38 -0.33 -2.44
C GLY A 175 0.51 0.12 -3.59
N PRO A 176 1.57 0.92 -3.33
CA PRO A 176 2.51 1.37 -4.35
C PRO A 176 3.04 0.27 -5.28
N ALA A 177 3.36 -0.93 -4.79
CA ALA A 177 3.82 -2.02 -5.65
C ALA A 177 2.78 -2.44 -6.70
N LEU A 178 1.49 -2.36 -6.38
CA LEU A 178 0.42 -2.72 -7.32
C LEU A 178 0.31 -1.69 -8.45
N THR A 179 0.32 -0.40 -8.12
CA THR A 179 0.22 0.67 -9.13
C THR A 179 1.54 0.91 -9.86
N PHE A 180 2.67 0.57 -9.24
CA PHE A 180 3.98 0.50 -9.90
C PHE A 180 4.01 -0.61 -10.96
N ALA A 181 3.53 -1.81 -10.63
CA ALA A 181 3.39 -2.90 -11.61
C ALA A 181 2.42 -2.53 -12.76
N LEU A 182 1.29 -1.87 -12.45
CA LEU A 182 0.42 -1.29 -13.47
C LEU A 182 1.21 -0.35 -14.40
N ARG A 183 1.98 0.59 -13.84
CA ARG A 183 2.79 1.54 -14.61
C ARG A 183 3.82 0.82 -15.48
N GLU A 184 4.51 -0.19 -14.97
CA GLU A 184 5.47 -0.99 -15.73
C GLU A 184 4.81 -1.66 -16.94
N ALA A 185 3.67 -2.32 -16.74
CA ALA A 185 2.92 -2.92 -17.83
C ALA A 185 2.50 -1.89 -18.88
N LEU A 186 2.01 -0.73 -18.45
CA LEU A 186 1.62 0.36 -19.35
C LEU A 186 2.80 0.95 -20.13
N PHE A 187 3.96 1.11 -19.50
CA PHE A 187 5.16 1.61 -20.16
C PHE A 187 5.71 0.60 -21.18
N SER A 188 5.67 -0.69 -20.83
CA SER A 188 6.02 -1.79 -21.75
C SER A 188 5.07 -1.84 -22.94
N LEU A 189 3.76 -1.70 -22.73
CA LEU A 189 2.77 -1.66 -23.82
C LEU A 189 2.93 -0.41 -24.68
N ALA A 190 3.21 0.75 -24.10
CA ALA A 190 3.50 1.97 -24.87
C ALA A 190 4.74 1.79 -25.77
N ALA A 191 5.79 1.13 -25.27
CA ALA A 191 6.96 0.81 -26.09
C ALA A 191 6.61 -0.19 -27.22
N ILE A 192 5.77 -1.18 -26.96
CA ILE A 192 5.26 -2.09 -28.00
C ILE A 192 4.45 -1.33 -29.06
N GLU A 193 3.60 -0.39 -28.64
CA GLU A 193 2.82 0.45 -29.54
C GLU A 193 3.73 1.25 -30.49
N GLU A 194 4.80 1.85 -29.97
CA GLU A 194 5.77 2.63 -30.76
C GLU A 194 6.45 1.80 -31.86
N GLU A 195 6.60 0.49 -31.68
CA GLU A 195 7.18 -0.43 -32.69
C GLU A 195 6.15 -0.86 -33.75
N LEU A 196 4.86 -0.90 -33.40
CA LEU A 196 3.80 -1.48 -34.23
C LEU A 196 2.95 -0.44 -34.96
N VAL A 197 2.83 0.75 -34.39
CA VAL A 197 1.89 1.78 -34.82
C VAL A 197 2.67 2.97 -35.39
N PRO A 198 2.23 3.56 -36.52
CA PRO A 198 2.87 4.78 -37.02
C PRO A 198 2.85 5.88 -35.96
N ALA A 199 3.97 6.57 -35.75
CA ALA A 199 4.15 7.55 -34.66
C ALA A 199 3.00 8.57 -34.48
N LYS A 200 2.36 9.00 -35.57
CA LYS A 200 1.22 9.94 -35.55
C LYS A 200 -0.09 9.36 -34.99
N ALA A 201 -0.17 8.04 -34.89
CA ALA A 201 -1.34 7.30 -34.44
C ALA A 201 -1.10 6.65 -33.06
N CYS A 202 0.10 6.71 -32.50
CA CYS A 202 0.37 6.23 -31.14
C CYS A 202 -0.39 7.05 -30.10
N SER A 203 -0.72 6.42 -28.97
CA SER A 203 -1.35 7.07 -27.82
C SER A 203 -0.50 8.19 -27.21
N GLY A 204 0.83 8.04 -27.25
CA GLY A 204 1.76 8.95 -26.56
C GLY A 204 1.65 8.90 -25.04
N LEU A 205 1.11 7.80 -24.46
CA LEU A 205 0.79 7.68 -23.03
C LEU A 205 1.90 8.20 -22.10
N ARG A 206 3.15 7.82 -22.35
CA ARG A 206 4.29 8.25 -21.52
C ARG A 206 4.53 9.76 -21.55
N GLN A 207 4.36 10.38 -22.71
CA GLN A 207 4.52 11.83 -22.87
C GLN A 207 3.34 12.60 -22.26
N VAL A 208 2.11 12.10 -22.44
CA VAL A 208 0.92 12.69 -21.82
C VAL A 208 1.05 12.65 -20.30
N LEU A 209 1.46 11.51 -19.74
CA LEU A 209 1.69 11.35 -18.30
C LEU A 209 2.74 12.34 -17.77
N GLU A 210 3.88 12.45 -18.45
CA GLU A 210 4.93 13.39 -18.06
C GLU A 210 4.44 14.85 -18.11
N ASN A 211 3.72 15.23 -19.16
CA ASN A 211 3.18 16.59 -19.29
C ASN A 211 2.20 16.91 -18.16
N VAL A 212 1.24 16.01 -17.88
CA VAL A 212 0.26 16.21 -16.81
C VAL A 212 0.95 16.31 -15.44
N MET A 213 1.95 15.46 -15.17
CA MET A 213 2.71 15.54 -13.93
C MET A 213 3.53 16.84 -13.81
N LEU A 214 4.05 17.37 -14.92
CA LEU A 214 4.76 18.66 -14.90
C LEU A 214 3.80 19.84 -14.67
N ASP A 215 2.63 19.81 -15.29
CA ASP A 215 1.61 20.86 -15.16
C ASP A 215 0.95 20.88 -13.78
N ARG A 216 0.85 19.72 -13.13
CA ARG A 216 0.25 19.54 -11.79
C ARG A 216 1.23 18.87 -10.85
N PRO A 217 2.21 19.58 -10.27
CA PRO A 217 3.30 18.96 -9.52
C PRO A 217 2.94 18.60 -8.06
N GLU A 218 1.74 18.95 -7.58
CA GLU A 218 1.34 18.88 -6.17
C GLU A 218 1.51 17.51 -5.52
N TYR A 219 1.31 16.41 -6.27
CA TYR A 219 1.38 15.07 -5.70
C TYR A 219 2.80 14.51 -5.62
N TRP A 220 3.80 15.13 -6.27
CA TRP A 220 5.16 14.61 -6.31
C TRP A 220 6.26 15.60 -5.92
N GLN A 221 6.04 16.91 -6.00
CA GLN A 221 7.09 17.93 -5.80
C GLN A 221 7.76 17.90 -4.43
N SER A 222 7.01 17.54 -3.38
CA SER A 222 7.52 17.41 -2.01
C SER A 222 8.27 16.10 -1.78
N HIS A 223 8.19 15.17 -2.73
CA HIS A 223 8.83 13.85 -2.65
C HIS A 223 10.06 13.76 -3.52
N TYR A 224 10.07 14.34 -4.74
CA TYR A 224 11.18 14.19 -5.67
C TYR A 224 12.10 15.42 -5.66
N HIS A 225 13.34 15.21 -5.21
CA HIS A 225 14.37 16.23 -5.10
C HIS A 225 15.50 16.03 -6.13
N GLY A 226 16.51 16.91 -6.09
CA GLY A 226 17.61 16.90 -7.05
C GLY A 226 17.35 17.73 -8.30
N ASP A 227 18.20 17.52 -9.32
CA ASP A 227 18.16 18.25 -10.59
C ASP A 227 16.98 17.84 -11.49
N GLY A 228 16.85 18.51 -12.64
CA GLY A 228 15.75 18.24 -13.58
C GLY A 228 15.72 16.80 -14.10
N ASN A 229 16.89 16.17 -14.29
CA ASN A 229 16.95 14.79 -14.78
C ASN A 229 16.62 13.78 -13.67
N ALA A 230 17.11 14.00 -12.44
CA ALA A 230 16.78 13.19 -11.28
C ALA A 230 15.27 13.20 -11.02
N ARG A 231 14.63 14.37 -11.05
CA ARG A 231 13.17 14.49 -10.90
C ARG A 231 12.40 13.82 -12.04
N ARG A 232 12.87 13.96 -13.28
CA ARG A 232 12.29 13.27 -14.45
C ARG A 232 12.33 11.76 -14.30
N LEU A 233 13.47 11.20 -13.88
CA LEU A 233 13.60 9.78 -13.62
C LEU A 233 12.69 9.35 -12.47
N ALA A 234 12.64 10.10 -11.37
CA ALA A 234 11.81 9.78 -10.22
C ALA A 234 10.30 9.73 -10.57
N ARG A 235 9.80 10.67 -11.38
CA ARG A 235 8.40 10.65 -11.85
C ARG A 235 8.03 9.36 -12.60
N GLY A 236 8.95 8.83 -13.39
CA GLY A 236 8.72 7.63 -14.19
C GLY A 236 9.02 6.31 -13.47
N TYR A 237 9.91 6.30 -12.48
CA TYR A 237 10.54 5.05 -12.01
C TYR A 237 10.72 4.93 -10.49
N SER A 238 10.38 5.94 -9.70
CA SER A 238 10.53 5.88 -8.24
C SER A 238 9.58 4.85 -7.60
N TYR A 239 10.08 4.08 -6.63
CA TYR A 239 9.26 3.17 -5.80
C TYR A 239 8.19 3.90 -4.97
N SER A 240 8.35 5.20 -4.72
CA SER A 240 7.29 5.98 -4.05
C SER A 240 6.02 6.11 -4.90
N ASP A 241 6.10 5.79 -6.21
CA ASP A 241 4.98 5.64 -7.14
C ASP A 241 3.96 6.80 -7.12
N ARG A 242 4.45 8.05 -7.06
CA ARG A 242 3.58 9.24 -6.98
C ARG A 242 2.76 9.44 -8.25
N VAL A 243 3.13 8.78 -9.34
CA VAL A 243 2.37 8.71 -10.58
C VAL A 243 0.95 8.14 -10.38
N ARG A 244 0.72 7.32 -9.34
CA ARG A 244 -0.61 6.72 -9.06
C ARG A 244 -1.74 7.73 -8.88
N TYR A 245 -1.41 8.94 -8.43
CA TYR A 245 -2.40 10.01 -8.21
C TYR A 245 -2.87 10.66 -9.52
N TYR A 246 -2.21 10.36 -10.65
CA TYR A 246 -2.50 10.97 -11.95
C TYR A 246 -3.32 10.05 -12.87
N TRP A 247 -3.41 8.74 -12.59
CA TRP A 247 -4.21 7.82 -13.40
C TRP A 247 -5.68 8.26 -13.60
N PRO A 248 -6.36 8.91 -12.62
CA PRO A 248 -7.71 9.42 -12.83
C PRO A 248 -7.82 10.69 -13.71
N ASP A 249 -6.72 11.29 -14.16
CA ASP A 249 -6.78 12.46 -15.05
C ASP A 249 -7.32 12.05 -16.42
N SER A 250 -8.26 12.83 -16.95
CA SER A 250 -8.95 12.50 -18.21
C SER A 250 -8.00 12.40 -19.41
N GLN A 251 -6.92 13.19 -19.45
CA GLN A 251 -5.98 13.10 -20.57
C GLN A 251 -5.19 11.79 -20.54
N ILE A 252 -4.85 11.32 -19.34
CA ILE A 252 -4.15 10.05 -19.15
C ILE A 252 -5.09 8.88 -19.42
N ASP A 253 -6.35 8.94 -18.97
CA ASP A 253 -7.37 7.93 -19.25
C ASP A 253 -7.66 7.81 -20.76
N ASP A 254 -7.77 8.93 -21.47
CA ASP A 254 -7.94 8.96 -22.92
C ASP A 254 -6.75 8.33 -23.65
N ALA A 255 -5.52 8.66 -23.23
CA ALA A 255 -4.30 8.08 -23.79
C ALA A 255 -4.20 6.57 -23.50
N PHE A 256 -4.57 6.14 -22.29
CA PHE A 256 -4.64 4.72 -21.93
C PHE A 256 -5.66 3.97 -22.80
N ALA A 257 -6.87 4.51 -22.95
CA ALA A 257 -7.90 3.92 -23.78
C ALA A 257 -7.47 3.84 -25.25
N HIS A 258 -6.72 4.84 -25.74
CA HIS A 258 -6.15 4.84 -27.08
C HIS A 258 -5.09 3.74 -27.25
N LEU A 259 -4.15 3.62 -26.30
CA LEU A 259 -3.12 2.57 -26.29
C LEU A 259 -3.75 1.18 -26.37
N VAL A 260 -4.77 0.92 -25.53
CA VAL A 260 -5.45 -0.38 -25.50
C VAL A 260 -6.15 -0.68 -26.82
N ARG A 261 -6.81 0.31 -27.44
CA ARG A 261 -7.45 0.13 -28.76
C ARG A 261 -6.43 -0.21 -29.84
N ASN A 262 -5.35 0.55 -29.93
CA ASN A 262 -4.30 0.37 -30.95
C ASN A 262 -3.68 -1.03 -30.89
N LEU A 263 -3.53 -1.59 -29.68
CA LEU A 263 -2.96 -2.93 -29.49
C LEU A 263 -4.01 -4.06 -29.47
N ALA A 264 -5.31 -3.74 -29.56
CA ALA A 264 -6.38 -4.75 -29.59
C ALA A 264 -6.70 -5.22 -31.01
N ASP A 265 -6.48 -4.38 -32.02
CA ASP A 265 -6.88 -4.65 -33.42
C ASP A 265 -6.00 -5.69 -34.12
N SER A 266 -4.81 -5.99 -33.59
CA SER A 266 -3.89 -6.97 -34.15
C SER A 266 -3.13 -7.73 -33.06
N PRO A 267 -2.83 -9.03 -33.26
CA PRO A 267 -2.07 -9.79 -32.29
C PRO A 267 -0.69 -9.17 -32.03
N ILE A 268 -0.35 -8.97 -30.75
CA ILE A 268 0.97 -8.49 -30.37
C ILE A 268 2.01 -9.59 -30.70
N PRO A 269 3.03 -9.30 -31.52
CA PRO A 269 4.07 -10.27 -31.83
C PRO A 269 4.78 -10.78 -30.57
N LEU A 270 4.89 -12.11 -30.44
CA LEU A 270 5.49 -12.76 -29.28
C LEU A 270 6.91 -12.28 -28.92
N PRO A 271 7.81 -11.97 -29.89
CA PRO A 271 9.13 -11.41 -29.56
C PRO A 271 9.06 -10.06 -28.82
N LEU A 272 8.05 -9.23 -29.12
CA LEU A 272 7.86 -7.95 -28.42
C LEU A 272 7.38 -8.18 -26.99
N ILE A 273 6.47 -9.16 -26.77
CA ILE A 273 6.09 -9.57 -25.41
C ILE A 273 7.31 -10.11 -24.67
N SER A 274 8.15 -10.94 -25.30
CA SER A 274 9.39 -11.44 -24.69
C SER A 274 10.36 -10.32 -24.31
N GLN A 275 10.43 -9.25 -25.10
CA GLN A 275 11.34 -8.12 -24.88
C GLN A 275 10.88 -7.21 -23.74
N TYR A 276 9.58 -6.92 -23.67
CA TYR A 276 9.03 -5.89 -22.78
C TYR A 276 8.25 -6.44 -21.58
N LEU A 277 7.77 -7.68 -21.65
CA LEU A 277 6.99 -8.36 -20.62
C LEU A 277 7.43 -9.84 -20.50
N PRO A 278 8.71 -10.11 -20.15
CA PRO A 278 9.31 -11.44 -20.24
C PRO A 278 8.62 -12.49 -19.34
N LEU A 279 8.12 -12.10 -18.17
CA LEU A 279 7.38 -13.01 -17.28
C LEU A 279 6.03 -13.43 -17.87
N GLN A 280 5.30 -12.47 -18.45
CA GLN A 280 4.04 -12.72 -19.14
C GLN A 280 4.26 -13.56 -20.40
N TYR A 281 5.36 -13.34 -21.13
CA TYR A 281 5.71 -14.13 -22.31
C TYR A 281 5.78 -15.64 -22.02
N VAL A 282 6.34 -16.05 -20.88
CA VAL A 282 6.39 -17.46 -20.48
C VAL A 282 4.98 -18.05 -20.38
N LYS A 283 4.05 -17.32 -19.72
CA LYS A 283 2.66 -17.74 -19.55
C LYS A 283 1.86 -17.73 -20.86
N VAL A 284 2.16 -16.79 -21.76
CA VAL A 284 1.58 -16.78 -23.12
C VAL A 284 2.04 -18.01 -23.91
N ARG A 285 3.33 -18.37 -23.81
CA ARG A 285 3.91 -19.52 -24.51
C ARG A 285 3.39 -20.86 -23.99
N SER A 286 3.04 -20.95 -22.71
CA SER A 286 2.40 -22.15 -22.13
C SER A 286 0.89 -22.21 -22.35
N GLY A 287 0.27 -21.13 -22.86
CA GLY A 287 -1.17 -21.04 -23.11
C GLY A 287 -2.00 -20.67 -21.87
N GLU A 288 -1.34 -20.30 -20.77
CA GLU A 288 -1.97 -19.86 -19.52
C GLU A 288 -2.47 -18.41 -19.57
N LEU A 289 -1.92 -17.59 -20.49
CA LEU A 289 -2.23 -16.18 -20.63
C LEU A 289 -2.53 -15.81 -22.08
N GLN A 290 -3.61 -15.05 -22.31
CA GLN A 290 -3.90 -14.50 -23.63
C GLN A 290 -3.04 -13.25 -23.89
N PRO A 291 -2.42 -13.09 -25.08
CA PRO A 291 -1.55 -11.96 -25.39
C PRO A 291 -2.34 -10.68 -25.76
N THR A 292 -3.32 -10.30 -24.93
CA THR A 292 -4.07 -9.05 -25.11
C THR A 292 -3.61 -7.99 -24.12
N PRO A 293 -3.70 -6.68 -24.44
CA PRO A 293 -3.20 -5.62 -23.55
C PRO A 293 -3.75 -5.71 -22.13
N ARG A 294 -5.06 -5.94 -21.99
CA ARG A 294 -5.73 -6.00 -20.70
C ARG A 294 -5.28 -7.20 -19.87
N GLU A 295 -5.17 -8.38 -20.48
CA GLU A 295 -4.72 -9.59 -19.79
C GLU A 295 -3.25 -9.48 -19.37
N LEU A 296 -2.40 -8.87 -20.19
CA LEU A 296 -1.00 -8.60 -19.85
C LEU A 296 -0.88 -7.64 -18.64
N ILE A 297 -1.67 -6.56 -18.59
CA ILE A 297 -1.69 -5.62 -17.46
C ILE A 297 -2.15 -6.31 -16.19
N ILE A 298 -3.29 -7.00 -16.24
CA ILE A 298 -3.85 -7.69 -15.07
C ILE A 298 -2.86 -8.74 -14.55
N ASN A 299 -2.27 -9.53 -15.44
CA ASN A 299 -1.32 -10.56 -15.05
C ASN A 299 -0.06 -10.00 -14.39
N HIS A 300 0.44 -8.85 -14.87
CA HIS A 300 1.61 -8.20 -14.28
C HIS A 300 1.32 -7.68 -12.86
N ILE A 301 0.11 -7.18 -12.59
CA ILE A 301 -0.34 -6.82 -11.22
C ILE A 301 -0.52 -8.07 -10.36
N GLN A 302 -1.07 -9.15 -10.94
CA GLN A 302 -1.25 -10.42 -10.24
C GLN A 302 0.07 -11.07 -9.82
N ASP A 303 1.18 -10.81 -10.52
CA ASP A 303 2.51 -11.28 -10.08
C ASP A 303 2.90 -10.71 -8.70
N ILE A 304 2.47 -9.49 -8.37
CA ILE A 304 2.64 -8.92 -7.03
C ILE A 304 1.69 -9.58 -6.05
N LEU A 305 0.40 -9.67 -6.38
CA LEU A 305 -0.62 -10.27 -5.51
C LEU A 305 -0.30 -11.73 -5.17
N ALA A 306 0.25 -12.50 -6.12
CA ALA A 306 0.63 -13.89 -5.92
C ALA A 306 1.71 -14.06 -4.85
N GLN A 307 2.64 -13.10 -4.71
CA GLN A 307 3.68 -13.14 -3.68
C GLN A 307 3.06 -13.01 -2.28
N TYR A 308 2.14 -12.04 -2.10
CA TYR A 308 1.40 -11.87 -0.84
C TYR A 308 0.49 -13.05 -0.55
N HIS A 309 -0.22 -13.55 -1.57
CA HIS A 309 -1.08 -14.71 -1.42
C HIS A 309 -0.27 -15.92 -0.93
N THR A 310 0.83 -16.25 -1.59
CA THR A 310 1.73 -17.36 -1.22
C THR A 310 2.30 -17.18 0.20
N ALA A 311 2.64 -15.95 0.59
CA ALA A 311 3.12 -15.66 1.94
C ALA A 311 2.04 -15.94 3.01
N CYS A 312 0.78 -15.64 2.71
CA CYS A 312 -0.36 -15.74 3.62
C CYS A 312 -1.09 -17.09 3.60
N GLU A 313 -0.79 -17.99 2.65
CA GLU A 313 -1.37 -19.33 2.65
C GLU A 313 -0.87 -20.13 3.87
N GLY A 314 -1.80 -20.58 4.72
CA GLY A 314 -1.49 -21.48 5.83
C GLY A 314 -0.89 -22.80 5.32
N GLN A 315 0.10 -23.33 6.03
CA GLN A 315 0.49 -24.74 5.86
C GLN A 315 -0.41 -25.63 6.70
#